data_AF-A0A093UPZ5-F1
#
_entry.id   AF-A0A093UPZ5-F1
#
_cell.length_a   1.000
_cell.length_b   1.000
_cell.length_c   1.000
_cell.angle_alpha   90.00
_cell.angle_beta   90.00
_cell.angle_gamma   90.00
#
_symmetry.space_group_name_H-M   'P 1'
#
loop_
_entity.id
_entity.type
_entity.pdbx_description
1 polymer ?
#
loop_
_entity_poly.entity_id
_entity_poly.type
_entity_poly.pdbx_seq_one_letter_code
_entity_poly.pdbx_strand_id
1 'polypeptide(L)'
;MAPHVCLLLGAILLTTTLAVDNSWHPPDPSAINNLDLNLGSDGVFDFIFDTSLTPDERYGQYNYCNMPHVRRREYVVAPAEYELVYVEILYHYGQPSAGSQMSANTYWQLEEHSPFDLFPVSAFPGTCVFPQITRTGLQDSWQHGHDIYEVYHDLLRFLPDELDQKRMEFRVTNNVITSQVAGMVIGGMYGEGVDVPLHVQRAGIDSLEPQYPCPGGQMLFTGIKDSDSASSELWKSHLEKTKDLLNSLDAISGVPSDADDWHTSYDHYFDNLSSRLCHSKPLPCKRQRPQSNDECITRSQANSVLRLGQWEYSRLFRDAPSSLIASTALYGVFIAELAQHLREQIKLFDQTDRVLYRHNVAHDGSISWILSLLQIKQMVWPGMGAEIVFELYRRKTTSSEKEEGSFFINVMA
;
A
#
# COMPACT_ATOMS: atom_id res chain seq x y z
N MET A 1 39.48 3.25 0.20
CA MET A 1 39.61 2.39 1.40
C MET A 1 38.59 2.86 2.41
N ALA A 2 37.61 2.03 2.75
CA ALA A 2 36.63 2.26 3.81
C ALA A 2 36.57 0.98 4.66
N PRO A 3 36.25 1.05 5.96
CA PRO A 3 36.24 -0.13 6.82
C PRO A 3 34.98 -0.98 6.55
N HIS A 4 35.17 -2.17 5.99
CA HIS A 4 34.11 -3.20 6.02
C HIS A 4 34.01 -3.77 7.44
N VAL A 5 32.86 -3.59 8.09
CA VAL A 5 32.55 -4.28 9.35
C VAL A 5 32.03 -5.67 9.01
N CYS A 6 32.88 -6.68 9.17
CA CYS A 6 32.51 -8.08 8.98
C CYS A 6 32.19 -8.72 10.34
N LEU A 7 30.94 -9.15 10.53
CA LEU A 7 30.46 -9.83 11.74
C LEU A 7 30.36 -11.34 11.47
N LEU A 8 31.41 -12.09 11.79
CA LEU A 8 31.33 -13.55 11.90
C LEU A 8 30.57 -13.93 13.18
N LEU A 9 29.76 -14.98 13.12
CA LEU A 9 28.84 -15.37 14.20
C LEU A 9 28.96 -16.87 14.53
N GLY A 10 30.21 -17.28 14.73
CA GLY A 10 30.60 -18.67 15.00
C GLY A 10 29.84 -19.31 16.18
N ALA A 11 29.41 -20.55 15.97
CA ALA A 11 28.40 -21.21 16.79
C ALA A 11 28.70 -21.28 18.30
N ILE A 12 27.86 -20.64 19.10
CA ILE A 12 27.71 -20.89 20.55
C ILE A 12 26.21 -21.05 20.85
N LEU A 13 25.86 -22.12 21.58
CA LEU A 13 24.50 -22.38 22.05
C LEU A 13 24.14 -21.46 23.23
N LEU A 14 23.81 -20.22 22.92
CA LEU A 14 23.19 -19.24 23.80
C LEU A 14 22.15 -18.47 23.00
N THR A 15 20.88 -18.53 23.41
CA THR A 15 19.81 -17.75 22.79
C THR A 15 19.87 -16.29 23.24
N THR A 16 20.91 -15.57 22.81
CA THR A 16 20.84 -14.12 22.74
C THR A 16 19.82 -13.75 21.67
N THR A 17 18.57 -13.56 22.09
CA THR A 17 17.65 -12.72 21.34
C THR A 17 18.36 -11.38 21.14
N LEU A 18 18.76 -11.07 19.92
CA LEU A 18 19.09 -9.70 19.56
C LEU A 18 17.86 -8.88 19.95
N ALA A 19 18.05 -7.93 20.87
CA ALA A 19 16.98 -7.03 21.25
C ALA A 19 16.67 -6.18 20.02
N VAL A 20 15.58 -6.52 19.32
CA VAL A 20 15.03 -5.68 18.26
C VAL A 20 14.77 -4.32 18.89
N ASP A 21 15.31 -3.27 18.29
CA ASP A 21 15.17 -1.93 18.84
C ASP A 21 13.74 -1.44 18.60
N ASN A 22 12.89 -1.65 19.60
CA ASN A 22 11.50 -1.20 19.61
C ASN A 22 11.39 0.30 19.94
N SER A 23 12.50 1.04 19.98
CA SER A 23 12.51 2.50 20.14
C SER A 23 12.03 3.19 18.85
N TRP A 24 11.18 4.20 18.99
CA TRP A 24 10.84 5.08 17.87
C TRP A 24 12.02 6.00 17.57
N HIS A 25 12.40 6.06 16.29
CA HIS A 25 13.36 7.02 15.75
C HIS A 25 12.64 7.91 14.74
N PRO A 26 12.84 9.24 14.70
CA PRO A 26 12.24 10.08 13.67
C PRO A 26 12.78 9.70 12.27
N PRO A 27 11.98 9.87 11.20
CA PRO A 27 12.47 9.79 9.83
C PRO A 27 13.37 10.99 9.49
N ASP A 28 14.05 10.95 8.35
CA ASP A 28 14.93 12.05 7.93
C ASP A 28 14.11 13.33 7.63
N PRO A 29 14.60 14.52 8.01
CA PRO A 29 13.95 15.78 7.67
C PRO A 29 13.87 15.99 6.15
N SER A 30 12.66 16.23 5.64
CA SER A 30 12.37 16.39 4.22
C SER A 30 11.39 17.54 3.98
N ALA A 31 11.09 17.86 2.72
CA ALA A 31 10.02 18.80 2.39
C ALA A 31 8.61 18.19 2.61
N ILE A 32 8.50 16.86 2.73
CA ILE A 32 7.23 16.16 2.93
C ILE A 32 6.75 16.35 4.37
N ASN A 33 7.59 16.03 5.36
CA ASN A 33 7.27 16.13 6.79
C ASN A 33 7.51 17.52 7.42
N ASN A 34 8.14 18.46 6.70
CA ASN A 34 8.23 19.87 7.12
C ASN A 34 7.04 20.69 6.60
N LEU A 35 6.08 20.97 7.49
CA LEU A 35 4.84 21.70 7.17
C LEU A 35 5.07 23.10 6.55
N ASP A 36 6.07 23.85 6.99
CA ASP A 36 6.30 25.21 6.48
C ASP A 36 6.92 25.20 5.07
N LEU A 37 7.78 24.22 4.76
CA LEU A 37 8.24 23.97 3.38
C LEU A 37 7.11 23.42 2.49
N ASN A 38 6.23 22.59 3.06
CA ASN A 38 5.09 22.01 2.38
C ASN A 38 4.07 23.08 1.95
N LEU A 39 3.78 24.05 2.81
CA LEU A 39 2.93 25.20 2.49
C LEU A 39 3.59 26.23 1.56
N GLY A 40 4.92 26.37 1.64
CA GLY A 40 5.69 27.29 0.80
C GLY A 40 6.06 26.80 -0.61
N SER A 41 5.47 25.69 -1.09
CA SER A 41 5.85 25.04 -2.36
C SER A 41 4.74 25.06 -3.42
N ASP A 42 5.06 25.37 -4.68
CA ASP A 42 4.08 25.38 -5.79
C ASP A 42 3.81 24.00 -6.42
N GLY A 43 4.77 23.08 -6.33
CA GLY A 43 4.76 21.76 -6.98
C GLY A 43 4.19 20.62 -6.13
N VAL A 44 4.55 19.39 -6.49
CA VAL A 44 4.22 18.15 -5.76
C VAL A 44 5.47 17.30 -5.45
N PHE A 45 6.60 17.95 -5.17
CA PHE A 45 7.89 17.28 -4.86
C PHE A 45 8.31 16.22 -5.90
N ASP A 46 8.15 16.56 -7.17
CA ASP A 46 8.40 15.71 -8.35
C ASP A 46 7.62 14.38 -8.39
N PHE A 47 6.64 14.18 -7.50
CA PHE A 47 5.72 13.03 -7.53
C PHE A 47 4.80 13.10 -8.75
N ILE A 48 4.47 11.93 -9.32
CA ILE A 48 3.50 11.79 -10.41
C ILE A 48 2.12 11.49 -9.82
N PHE A 49 1.09 12.19 -10.30
CA PHE A 49 -0.30 12.06 -9.84
C PHE A 49 -1.33 12.07 -10.98
N ASP A 50 -0.91 12.25 -12.24
CA ASP A 50 -1.80 12.52 -13.39
C ASP A 50 -1.61 11.58 -14.60
N THR A 51 -0.84 10.50 -14.44
CA THR A 51 -0.65 9.45 -15.46
C THR A 51 -0.23 8.11 -14.85
N SER A 52 -0.88 7.01 -15.24
CA SER A 52 -0.44 5.64 -14.92
C SER A 52 0.71 5.15 -15.82
N LEU A 53 1.10 5.92 -16.84
CA LEU A 53 2.30 5.63 -17.63
C LEU A 53 3.53 6.24 -16.93
N THR A 54 4.37 5.39 -16.35
CA THR A 54 5.71 5.72 -15.82
C THR A 54 6.76 5.38 -16.89
N PRO A 55 7.42 6.35 -17.55
CA PRO A 55 8.49 6.05 -18.51
C PRO A 55 9.70 5.40 -17.83
N ASP A 56 10.38 4.52 -18.55
CA ASP A 56 11.55 3.78 -18.09
C ASP A 56 12.68 4.62 -17.47
N GLU A 57 12.90 5.82 -17.99
CA GLU A 57 13.91 6.78 -17.51
C GLU A 57 13.50 7.50 -16.21
N ARG A 58 12.27 7.26 -15.73
CA ARG A 58 11.67 7.79 -14.50
C ARG A 58 11.19 6.68 -13.54
N TYR A 59 11.39 5.40 -13.86
CA TYR A 59 10.93 4.31 -12.99
C TYR A 59 11.69 4.35 -11.64
N GLY A 60 11.01 3.99 -10.55
CA GLY A 60 11.48 4.24 -9.18
C GLY A 60 11.13 5.63 -8.64
N GLN A 61 10.62 6.55 -9.45
CA GLN A 61 9.99 7.79 -8.98
C GLN A 61 8.58 7.48 -8.45
N TYR A 62 8.19 8.09 -7.33
CA TYR A 62 6.83 7.96 -6.78
C TYR A 62 5.78 8.36 -7.83
N ASN A 63 4.86 7.46 -8.12
CA ASN A 63 3.70 7.70 -8.97
C ASN A 63 2.45 7.10 -8.33
N TYR A 64 1.53 7.96 -7.90
CA TYR A 64 0.29 7.53 -7.25
C TYR A 64 -0.59 6.61 -8.12
N CYS A 65 -0.42 6.65 -9.45
CA CYS A 65 -1.21 5.89 -10.41
C CYS A 65 -0.70 4.49 -10.77
N ASN A 66 0.57 4.25 -10.53
CA ASN A 66 1.35 3.08 -10.96
C ASN A 66 2.64 3.18 -10.14
N MET A 67 2.57 2.82 -8.86
CA MET A 67 3.74 2.88 -7.99
C MET A 67 4.83 1.94 -8.52
N PRO A 68 6.12 2.29 -8.39
CA PRO A 68 7.21 1.39 -8.74
C PRO A 68 7.10 0.08 -7.97
N HIS A 69 7.06 -1.03 -8.70
CA HIS A 69 6.98 -2.40 -8.21
C HIS A 69 8.18 -3.21 -8.70
N VAL A 70 8.31 -4.44 -8.18
CA VAL A 70 9.36 -5.40 -8.54
C VAL A 70 9.20 -5.80 -10.01
N ARG A 71 10.10 -5.27 -10.84
CA ARG A 71 10.24 -5.63 -12.25
C ARG A 71 11.67 -6.01 -12.62
N ARG A 72 11.80 -6.90 -13.60
CA ARG A 72 13.04 -7.61 -14.01
C ARG A 72 14.24 -6.72 -14.32
N ARG A 73 14.01 -5.49 -14.77
CA ARG A 73 15.04 -4.56 -15.25
C ARG A 73 15.80 -3.85 -14.11
N GLU A 74 15.12 -3.55 -13.01
CA GLU A 74 15.70 -2.89 -11.83
C GLU A 74 16.02 -3.88 -10.69
N TYR A 75 15.55 -5.13 -10.80
CA TYR A 75 15.82 -6.19 -9.83
C TYR A 75 17.32 -6.52 -9.72
N VAL A 76 17.89 -6.31 -8.54
CA VAL A 76 19.30 -6.62 -8.24
C VAL A 76 19.42 -8.06 -7.75
N VAL A 77 19.83 -8.95 -8.65
CA VAL A 77 20.03 -10.38 -8.35
C VAL A 77 21.04 -10.57 -7.21
N ALA A 78 20.65 -11.33 -6.19
CA ALA A 78 21.49 -11.64 -5.03
C ALA A 78 22.79 -12.40 -5.42
N PRO A 79 23.89 -12.26 -4.65
CA PRO A 79 25.14 -12.99 -4.90
C PRO A 79 24.95 -14.51 -4.94
N ALA A 80 25.77 -15.21 -5.74
CA ALA A 80 25.56 -16.61 -6.10
C ALA A 80 25.65 -17.61 -4.92
N GLU A 81 26.25 -17.21 -3.79
CA GLU A 81 26.27 -17.93 -2.52
C GLU A 81 24.93 -17.89 -1.76
N TYR A 82 23.96 -17.09 -2.20
CA TYR A 82 22.58 -17.10 -1.68
C TYR A 82 21.63 -17.85 -2.62
N GLU A 83 20.54 -18.35 -2.06
CA GLU A 83 19.44 -19.05 -2.74
C GLU A 83 18.13 -18.43 -2.30
N LEU A 84 17.28 -17.99 -3.24
CA LEU A 84 15.93 -17.54 -2.90
C LEU A 84 15.08 -18.76 -2.52
N VAL A 85 14.38 -18.69 -1.38
CA VAL A 85 13.62 -19.83 -0.85
C VAL A 85 12.14 -19.54 -0.61
N TYR A 86 11.73 -18.27 -0.48
CA TYR A 86 10.33 -17.85 -0.30
C TYR A 86 10.15 -16.37 -0.65
N VAL A 87 8.96 -15.99 -1.10
CA VAL A 87 8.58 -14.62 -1.45
C VAL A 87 7.16 -14.32 -0.94
N GLU A 88 6.95 -13.17 -0.29
CA GLU A 88 5.64 -12.69 0.14
C GLU A 88 5.43 -11.23 -0.32
N ILE A 89 4.36 -10.98 -1.10
CA ILE A 89 4.04 -9.71 -1.80
C ILE A 89 2.64 -9.19 -1.35
N LEU A 90 2.26 -7.92 -1.61
CA LEU A 90 0.93 -7.36 -1.26
C LEU A 90 0.21 -6.56 -2.39
N TYR A 91 -0.88 -7.07 -3.00
CA TYR A 91 -1.77 -6.42 -4.03
C TYR A 91 -3.06 -7.31 -4.35
N HIS A 92 -4.20 -6.90 -5.00
CA HIS A 92 -5.58 -7.27 -4.48
C HIS A 92 -6.92 -7.85 -5.23
N TYR A 93 -7.22 -9.17 -5.52
CA TYR A 93 -8.40 -9.71 -6.38
C TYR A 93 -9.29 -10.88 -5.92
N GLY A 94 -10.45 -11.08 -6.62
CA GLY A 94 -11.27 -12.30 -6.71
C GLY A 94 -12.27 -12.44 -7.89
N GLN A 95 -12.60 -13.70 -8.22
CA GLN A 95 -13.73 -14.16 -9.06
C GLN A 95 -14.38 -15.37 -8.34
N PRO A 96 -15.70 -15.64 -8.42
CA PRO A 96 -16.32 -16.79 -7.76
C PRO A 96 -15.76 -18.16 -8.21
N SER A 97 -15.75 -19.12 -7.29
CA SER A 97 -15.05 -20.40 -7.39
C SER A 97 -15.63 -21.42 -8.38
N ALA A 98 -14.73 -22.22 -8.96
CA ALA A 98 -14.95 -23.38 -9.82
C ALA A 98 -16.26 -24.18 -9.61
N GLY A 99 -16.93 -24.48 -10.71
CA GLY A 99 -18.02 -25.44 -10.81
C GLY A 99 -18.23 -25.88 -12.27
N SER A 100 -18.98 -26.97 -12.50
CA SER A 100 -19.28 -27.44 -13.87
C SER A 100 -20.22 -26.53 -14.67
N GLN A 101 -20.71 -25.46 -14.03
CA GLN A 101 -21.41 -24.34 -14.65
C GLN A 101 -20.63 -23.07 -14.29
N MET A 102 -20.02 -22.41 -15.27
CA MET A 102 -19.37 -21.12 -15.07
C MET A 102 -20.43 -20.01 -15.00
N SER A 103 -20.23 -19.02 -14.14
CA SER A 103 -21.03 -17.80 -14.14
C SER A 103 -20.83 -17.02 -15.43
N ALA A 104 -21.87 -16.33 -15.92
CA ALA A 104 -21.68 -15.32 -16.95
C ALA A 104 -20.85 -14.15 -16.40
N ASN A 105 -20.02 -13.52 -17.24
CA ASN A 105 -19.24 -12.35 -16.86
C ASN A 105 -20.17 -11.13 -16.72
N THR A 106 -20.59 -10.84 -15.48
CA THR A 106 -21.48 -9.72 -15.15
C THR A 106 -20.71 -8.52 -14.61
N TYR A 107 -21.10 -7.31 -15.01
CA TYR A 107 -20.64 -6.05 -14.44
C TYR A 107 -21.84 -5.20 -13.98
N TRP A 108 -21.61 -4.24 -13.10
CA TRP A 108 -22.64 -3.29 -12.69
C TRP A 108 -22.76 -2.16 -13.74
N GLN A 109 -23.98 -1.88 -14.19
CA GLN A 109 -24.30 -0.71 -15.00
C GLN A 109 -25.00 0.31 -14.10
N LEU A 110 -24.46 1.53 -14.02
CA LEU A 110 -24.99 2.58 -13.17
C LEU A 110 -26.28 3.17 -13.77
N GLU A 111 -27.35 3.22 -12.98
CA GLU A 111 -28.58 3.93 -13.30
C GLU A 111 -28.58 5.29 -12.56
N GLU A 112 -27.99 6.32 -13.16
CA GLU A 112 -27.88 7.66 -12.54
C GLU A 112 -29.23 8.39 -12.40
N HIS A 113 -30.27 7.99 -13.17
CA HIS A 113 -31.54 8.70 -13.28
C HIS A 113 -32.75 7.76 -13.36
N SER A 114 -33.55 7.72 -12.30
CA SER A 114 -34.91 7.16 -12.24
C SER A 114 -35.96 8.28 -12.32
N PRO A 115 -37.12 8.06 -12.96
CA PRO A 115 -38.23 9.02 -12.94
C PRO A 115 -38.87 9.23 -11.55
N PHE A 116 -38.39 8.51 -10.52
CA PHE A 116 -38.80 8.63 -9.12
C PHE A 116 -37.71 9.22 -8.20
N ASP A 117 -36.61 9.74 -8.74
CA ASP A 117 -35.51 10.32 -7.94
C ASP A 117 -35.93 11.63 -7.27
N LEU A 118 -36.29 11.51 -5.98
CA LEU A 118 -36.59 12.66 -5.11
C LEU A 118 -35.33 13.39 -4.64
N PHE A 119 -34.14 12.80 -4.82
CA PHE A 119 -32.86 13.27 -4.27
C PHE A 119 -31.72 13.13 -5.31
N PRO A 120 -31.62 14.03 -6.30
CA PRO A 120 -30.54 14.01 -7.28
C PRO A 120 -29.18 14.29 -6.62
N VAL A 121 -28.26 13.31 -6.69
CA VAL A 121 -26.92 13.41 -6.09
C VAL A 121 -25.96 14.12 -7.05
N SER A 122 -25.30 15.19 -6.58
CA SER A 122 -24.33 15.97 -7.36
C SER A 122 -22.95 15.31 -7.42
N ALA A 123 -22.86 14.10 -8.00
CA ALA A 123 -21.63 13.35 -8.16
C ALA A 123 -20.84 13.73 -9.45
N PHE A 124 -19.67 13.10 -9.64
CA PHE A 124 -19.00 13.06 -10.93
C PHE A 124 -19.77 12.07 -11.86
N PRO A 125 -20.28 12.50 -13.02
CA PRO A 125 -21.04 11.62 -13.91
C PRO A 125 -20.12 10.55 -14.49
N GLY A 126 -20.48 9.27 -14.33
CA GLY A 126 -19.53 8.18 -14.49
C GLY A 126 -20.14 6.80 -14.72
N THR A 127 -19.29 5.77 -14.65
CA THR A 127 -19.68 4.37 -14.88
C THR A 127 -19.24 3.44 -13.75
N CYS A 128 -18.83 4.00 -12.61
CA CYS A 128 -18.38 3.26 -11.44
C CYS A 128 -19.27 3.62 -10.23
N VAL A 129 -19.54 2.64 -9.38
CA VAL A 129 -20.16 2.85 -8.06
C VAL A 129 -19.05 3.01 -7.03
N PHE A 130 -19.13 3.96 -6.10
CA PHE A 130 -18.13 4.05 -5.02
C PHE A 130 -18.44 3.01 -3.91
N PRO A 131 -17.47 2.21 -3.44
CA PRO A 131 -16.11 2.03 -3.95
C PRO A 131 -16.03 0.92 -5.03
N GLN A 132 -15.35 1.20 -6.15
CA GLN A 132 -15.07 0.24 -7.23
C GLN A 132 -13.76 0.62 -7.94
N ILE A 133 -12.94 -0.37 -8.33
CA ILE A 133 -11.73 -0.08 -9.12
C ILE A 133 -12.05 0.23 -10.59
N THR A 134 -11.28 1.12 -11.19
CA THR A 134 -11.42 1.51 -12.60
C THR A 134 -10.79 0.48 -13.55
N ARG A 135 -11.19 0.52 -14.83
CA ARG A 135 -10.58 -0.30 -15.90
C ARG A 135 -9.07 -0.09 -16.02
N THR A 136 -8.56 1.11 -15.76
CA THR A 136 -7.11 1.39 -15.79
C THR A 136 -6.39 0.81 -14.58
N GLY A 137 -7.03 0.80 -13.40
CA GLY A 137 -6.57 0.02 -12.26
C GLY A 137 -6.44 -1.46 -12.63
N LEU A 138 -7.51 -2.10 -13.16
CA LEU A 138 -7.45 -3.51 -13.62
C LEU A 138 -6.30 -3.81 -14.60
N GLN A 139 -5.92 -2.86 -15.45
CA GLN A 139 -4.84 -3.02 -16.43
C GLN A 139 -3.45 -2.86 -15.82
N ASP A 140 -3.27 -1.87 -14.94
CA ASP A 140 -2.11 -1.77 -14.05
C ASP A 140 -1.91 -3.09 -13.28
N SER A 141 -3.02 -3.66 -12.81
CA SER A 141 -3.02 -4.91 -12.05
C SER A 141 -2.56 -6.13 -12.81
N TRP A 142 -2.89 -6.21 -14.10
CA TRP A 142 -2.40 -7.28 -14.95
C TRP A 142 -0.89 -7.13 -15.20
N GLN A 143 -0.42 -5.90 -15.44
CA GLN A 143 0.99 -5.61 -15.69
C GLN A 143 1.86 -5.90 -14.46
N HIS A 144 1.42 -5.51 -13.27
CA HIS A 144 2.14 -5.78 -12.01
C HIS A 144 2.31 -7.30 -11.79
N GLY A 145 1.28 -8.11 -12.06
CA GLY A 145 1.41 -9.58 -12.00
C GLY A 145 2.35 -10.17 -13.04
N HIS A 146 2.35 -9.62 -14.26
CA HIS A 146 3.32 -9.97 -15.29
C HIS A 146 4.76 -9.65 -14.87
N ASP A 147 5.01 -8.47 -14.29
CA ASP A 147 6.35 -8.02 -13.89
C ASP A 147 6.89 -8.80 -12.66
N ILE A 148 6.02 -9.14 -11.71
CA ILE A 148 6.29 -10.12 -10.64
C ILE A 148 6.72 -11.47 -11.24
N TYR A 149 6.02 -11.95 -12.27
CA TYR A 149 6.34 -13.23 -12.92
C TYR A 149 7.66 -13.18 -13.68
N GLU A 150 7.94 -12.08 -14.40
CA GLU A 150 9.24 -11.88 -15.04
C GLU A 150 10.41 -11.97 -14.05
N VAL A 151 10.24 -11.55 -12.81
CA VAL A 151 11.24 -11.69 -11.75
C VAL A 151 11.26 -13.13 -11.21
N TYR A 152 10.16 -13.59 -10.61
CA TYR A 152 10.19 -14.81 -9.81
C TYR A 152 10.09 -16.11 -10.60
N HIS A 153 9.47 -16.09 -11.79
CA HIS A 153 9.59 -17.18 -12.76
C HIS A 153 10.81 -16.97 -13.66
N ASP A 154 10.87 -15.84 -14.36
CA ASP A 154 11.66 -15.79 -15.59
C ASP A 154 13.14 -15.39 -15.41
N LEU A 155 13.43 -14.55 -14.42
CA LEU A 155 14.79 -14.19 -14.00
C LEU A 155 15.36 -15.19 -12.99
N LEU A 156 14.58 -15.55 -11.97
CA LEU A 156 15.05 -16.31 -10.80
C LEU A 156 14.74 -17.82 -10.85
N ARG A 157 13.84 -18.27 -11.74
CA ARG A 157 13.44 -19.70 -11.88
C ARG A 157 12.99 -20.32 -10.56
N PHE A 158 12.27 -19.52 -9.76
CA PHE A 158 11.80 -19.88 -8.43
C PHE A 158 10.34 -20.33 -8.44
N LEU A 159 9.48 -19.65 -9.21
CA LEU A 159 8.11 -20.09 -9.47
C LEU A 159 8.05 -21.22 -10.53
N PRO A 160 7.04 -22.10 -10.48
CA PRO A 160 6.79 -23.13 -11.50
C PRO A 160 6.20 -22.55 -12.80
N ASP A 161 6.31 -23.30 -13.92
CA ASP A 161 5.70 -22.93 -15.21
C ASP A 161 4.15 -22.97 -15.20
N GLU A 162 3.55 -23.78 -14.33
CA GLU A 162 2.10 -23.92 -14.12
C GLU A 162 1.73 -23.59 -12.67
N LEU A 163 0.56 -22.97 -12.45
CA LEU A 163 0.11 -22.54 -11.12
C LEU A 163 -0.08 -23.72 -10.15
N ASP A 164 0.85 -23.89 -9.21
CA ASP A 164 0.72 -24.85 -8.11
C ASP A 164 -0.01 -24.24 -6.90
N GLN A 165 -1.33 -24.46 -6.84
CA GLN A 165 -2.21 -23.99 -5.76
C GLN A 165 -1.93 -24.61 -4.38
N LYS A 166 -0.99 -25.55 -4.24
CA LYS A 166 -0.50 -26.02 -2.93
C LYS A 166 0.72 -25.24 -2.46
N ARG A 167 1.44 -24.62 -3.39
CA ARG A 167 2.73 -23.93 -3.14
C ARG A 167 2.63 -22.43 -3.33
N MET A 168 1.50 -21.93 -3.82
CA MET A 168 1.19 -20.53 -4.02
C MET A 168 -0.15 -20.21 -3.38
N GLU A 169 -0.15 -19.33 -2.38
CA GLU A 169 -1.36 -18.95 -1.63
C GLU A 169 -1.65 -17.45 -1.83
N PHE A 170 -2.91 -17.12 -2.07
CA PHE A 170 -3.38 -15.75 -2.31
C PHE A 170 -4.43 -15.40 -1.26
N ARG A 171 -4.22 -14.34 -0.47
CA ARG A 171 -5.07 -13.95 0.67
C ARG A 171 -5.61 -12.55 0.49
N VAL A 172 -6.92 -12.35 0.68
CA VAL A 172 -7.69 -11.09 0.61
C VAL A 172 -8.21 -10.57 1.94
N THR A 173 -8.44 -9.26 2.02
CA THR A 173 -9.28 -8.63 3.07
C THR A 173 -10.76 -8.65 2.68
N ASN A 174 -11.61 -8.10 3.53
CA ASN A 174 -13.08 -8.19 3.41
C ASN A 174 -13.71 -7.22 2.38
N ASN A 175 -12.93 -6.37 1.71
CA ASN A 175 -13.44 -5.41 0.72
C ASN A 175 -13.66 -6.07 -0.66
N VAL A 176 -14.68 -5.63 -1.41
CA VAL A 176 -14.95 -6.13 -2.77
C VAL A 176 -13.93 -5.57 -3.79
N ILE A 177 -13.34 -4.39 -3.56
CA ILE A 177 -12.15 -3.93 -4.31
C ILE A 177 -10.94 -4.84 -4.06
N THR A 178 -10.76 -5.33 -2.84
CA THR A 178 -9.77 -6.38 -2.56
C THR A 178 -10.20 -7.74 -3.11
N SER A 179 -11.31 -7.79 -3.84
CA SER A 179 -11.62 -8.83 -4.80
C SER A 179 -11.62 -8.34 -6.28
N GLN A 180 -10.80 -7.35 -6.68
CA GLN A 180 -10.69 -6.89 -8.10
C GLN A 180 -9.27 -6.58 -8.71
N VAL A 181 -8.11 -6.92 -8.10
CA VAL A 181 -6.71 -6.63 -8.59
C VAL A 181 -5.76 -7.85 -8.77
N ALA A 182 -5.17 -8.43 -7.70
CA ALA A 182 -4.69 -9.84 -7.43
C ALA A 182 -4.86 -11.04 -8.41
N GLY A 183 -5.70 -10.96 -9.44
CA GLY A 183 -6.12 -12.04 -10.34
C GLY A 183 -6.39 -11.56 -11.75
N MET A 184 -6.43 -10.23 -11.96
CA MET A 184 -5.65 -9.64 -13.03
C MET A 184 -4.15 -9.95 -12.80
N VAL A 185 -3.64 -9.89 -11.56
CA VAL A 185 -2.25 -10.28 -11.22
C VAL A 185 -1.99 -11.77 -11.48
N ILE A 186 -2.79 -12.71 -10.95
CA ILE A 186 -2.73 -14.12 -11.36
C ILE A 186 -2.89 -14.23 -12.89
N GLY A 187 -3.78 -13.45 -13.50
CA GLY A 187 -3.95 -13.39 -14.96
C GLY A 187 -2.72 -12.90 -15.73
N GLY A 188 -1.85 -12.10 -15.11
CA GLY A 188 -0.55 -11.68 -15.63
C GLY A 188 0.57 -12.67 -15.35
N MET A 189 0.48 -13.42 -14.24
CA MET A 189 1.43 -14.48 -13.88
C MET A 189 1.21 -15.77 -14.69
N TYR A 190 -0.04 -16.22 -14.82
CA TYR A 190 -0.42 -17.56 -15.31
C TYR A 190 -1.54 -17.58 -16.35
N GLY A 191 -2.05 -16.41 -16.76
CA GLY A 191 -3.12 -16.28 -17.75
C GLY A 191 -4.54 -16.26 -17.19
N GLU A 192 -5.47 -15.76 -17.99
CA GLU A 192 -6.88 -15.60 -17.61
C GLU A 192 -7.64 -16.94 -17.55
N GLY A 193 -8.68 -17.01 -16.71
CA GLY A 193 -9.60 -18.15 -16.66
C GLY A 193 -9.17 -19.33 -15.79
N VAL A 194 -8.12 -19.17 -14.97
CA VAL A 194 -7.71 -20.17 -13.97
C VAL A 194 -8.50 -19.98 -12.67
N ASP A 195 -9.19 -21.02 -12.20
CA ASP A 195 -9.90 -21.03 -10.92
C ASP A 195 -8.92 -21.07 -9.73
N VAL A 196 -8.72 -19.96 -9.01
CA VAL A 196 -7.78 -19.88 -7.87
C VAL A 196 -8.50 -19.59 -6.55
N PRO A 197 -8.26 -20.36 -5.47
CA PRO A 197 -8.82 -20.08 -4.16
C PRO A 197 -8.18 -18.84 -3.53
N LEU A 198 -9.02 -17.99 -2.95
CA LEU A 198 -8.60 -16.76 -2.29
C LEU A 198 -8.98 -16.83 -0.82
N HIS A 199 -7.97 -16.77 0.04
CA HIS A 199 -8.13 -16.91 1.47
C HIS A 199 -8.63 -15.59 2.06
N VAL A 200 -9.76 -15.56 2.75
CA VAL A 200 -10.29 -14.37 3.41
C VAL A 200 -10.58 -14.67 4.88
N GLN A 201 -10.10 -13.82 5.78
CA GLN A 201 -10.49 -13.90 7.19
C GLN A 201 -11.85 -13.23 7.39
N ARG A 202 -12.59 -13.58 8.44
CA ARG A 202 -13.94 -13.00 8.66
C ARG A 202 -13.83 -11.55 9.12
N ALA A 203 -14.77 -10.72 8.68
CA ALA A 203 -14.91 -9.35 9.18
C ALA A 203 -14.93 -9.31 10.72
N GLY A 204 -14.25 -8.32 11.31
CA GLY A 204 -14.06 -8.15 12.76
C GLY A 204 -12.95 -9.02 13.38
N ILE A 205 -12.31 -9.92 12.64
CA ILE A 205 -11.11 -10.66 13.09
C ILE A 205 -9.96 -10.66 12.07
N ASP A 206 -10.15 -10.04 10.90
CA ASP A 206 -9.13 -9.98 9.85
C ASP A 206 -7.84 -9.30 10.37
N SER A 207 -6.69 -9.93 10.11
CA SER A 207 -5.38 -9.38 10.44
C SER A 207 -4.78 -8.51 9.33
N LEU A 208 -5.17 -8.71 8.07
CA LEU A 208 -4.59 -8.02 6.90
C LEU A 208 -5.24 -6.64 6.66
N GLU A 209 -6.48 -6.50 7.11
CA GLU A 209 -7.13 -5.23 7.43
C GLU A 209 -7.55 -5.36 8.91
N PRO A 210 -6.86 -4.70 9.87
CA PRO A 210 -6.98 -5.00 11.29
C PRO A 210 -8.34 -4.56 11.88
N GLN A 211 -9.36 -5.39 11.67
CA GLN A 211 -10.73 -5.13 12.15
C GLN A 211 -10.98 -5.65 13.58
N TYR A 212 -9.97 -6.25 14.22
CA TYR A 212 -10.05 -6.71 15.61
C TYR A 212 -9.99 -5.55 16.62
N PRO A 213 -10.70 -5.63 17.76
CA PRO A 213 -10.76 -4.53 18.72
C PRO A 213 -9.45 -4.36 19.50
N CYS A 214 -8.71 -3.28 19.24
CA CYS A 214 -7.54 -2.87 20.02
C CYS A 214 -7.69 -1.43 20.56
N PRO A 215 -8.47 -1.19 21.64
CA PRO A 215 -8.76 0.16 22.13
C PRO A 215 -7.53 0.97 22.55
N GLY A 216 -6.50 0.30 23.11
CA GLY A 216 -5.25 0.95 23.49
C GLY A 216 -4.43 1.42 22.27
N GLY A 217 -4.32 0.58 21.24
CA GLY A 217 -3.68 0.96 19.97
C GLY A 217 -4.44 2.08 19.26
N GLN A 218 -5.78 1.97 19.22
CA GLN A 218 -6.64 2.97 18.62
C GLN A 218 -6.47 4.35 19.30
N MET A 219 -6.50 4.40 20.63
CA MET A 219 -6.29 5.64 21.40
C MET A 219 -4.92 6.27 21.14
N LEU A 220 -3.87 5.47 20.97
CA LEU A 220 -2.51 5.94 20.64
C LEU A 220 -2.41 6.52 19.22
N PHE A 221 -3.23 6.03 18.29
CA PHE A 221 -3.30 6.51 16.91
C PHE A 221 -4.22 7.72 16.75
N THR A 222 -5.47 7.66 17.24
CA THR A 222 -6.40 8.79 17.18
C THR A 222 -5.84 9.99 17.93
N GLY A 223 -5.15 9.76 19.06
CA GLY A 223 -4.41 10.79 19.81
C GLY A 223 -3.37 11.58 19.02
N ILE A 224 -2.99 11.16 17.80
CA ILE A 224 -2.14 11.94 16.88
C ILE A 224 -2.92 13.10 16.24
N LYS A 225 -4.22 12.95 15.99
CA LYS A 225 -5.09 13.96 15.35
C LYS A 225 -6.25 14.52 16.20
N ASP A 226 -6.62 13.84 17.28
CA ASP A 226 -7.64 14.23 18.27
C ASP A 226 -7.42 15.65 18.82
N SER A 227 -8.46 16.50 18.81
CA SER A 227 -8.38 17.91 19.24
C SER A 227 -8.03 18.12 20.71
N ASP A 228 -8.33 17.14 21.58
CA ASP A 228 -8.17 17.25 23.02
C ASP A 228 -6.86 16.59 23.50
N SER A 229 -6.21 15.83 22.62
CA SER A 229 -4.87 15.25 22.85
C SER A 229 -3.77 16.31 22.95
N ALA A 230 -2.71 15.99 23.71
CA ALA A 230 -1.47 16.77 23.73
C ALA A 230 -0.50 16.39 22.59
N SER A 231 -0.64 15.20 21.99
CA SER A 231 0.25 14.70 20.93
C SER A 231 -0.08 15.25 19.53
N SER A 232 -1.23 15.91 19.40
CA SER A 232 -1.81 16.46 18.17
C SER A 232 -1.56 17.95 17.97
N GLU A 233 -0.70 18.60 18.76
CA GLU A 233 -0.41 20.05 18.63
C GLU A 233 0.03 20.45 17.21
N LEU A 234 0.90 19.65 16.58
CA LEU A 234 1.28 19.83 15.18
C LEU A 234 0.11 19.61 14.21
N TRP A 235 -0.84 18.73 14.54
CA TRP A 235 -2.03 18.48 13.74
C TRP A 235 -3.00 19.66 13.79
N LYS A 236 -3.27 20.19 14.99
CA LYS A 236 -4.09 21.41 15.19
C LYS A 236 -3.46 22.60 14.47
N SER A 237 -2.13 22.74 14.55
CA SER A 237 -1.39 23.78 13.83
C SER A 237 -1.53 23.65 12.31
N HIS A 238 -1.55 22.42 11.76
CA HIS A 238 -1.73 22.19 10.33
C HIS A 238 -3.15 22.55 9.86
N LEU A 239 -4.19 22.18 10.61
CA LEU A 239 -5.57 22.54 10.28
C LEU A 239 -5.76 24.06 10.35
N GLU A 240 -5.31 24.74 11.41
CA GLU A 240 -5.47 26.20 11.52
C GLU A 240 -4.66 26.96 10.47
N LYS A 241 -3.42 26.52 10.15
CA LYS A 241 -2.59 27.11 9.07
C LYS A 241 -3.21 26.95 7.68
N THR A 242 -4.12 26.00 7.48
CA THR A 242 -4.69 25.65 6.16
C THR A 242 -6.20 25.82 6.08
N LYS A 243 -6.81 26.40 7.10
CA LYS A 243 -8.24 26.69 7.22
C LYS A 243 -8.83 27.40 6.00
N ASP A 244 -8.12 28.37 5.44
CA ASP A 244 -8.55 29.10 4.23
C ASP A 244 -8.51 28.23 2.95
N LEU A 245 -7.67 27.18 2.92
CA LEU A 245 -7.69 26.18 1.86
C LEU A 245 -8.94 25.30 2.01
N LEU A 246 -9.22 24.74 3.19
CA LEU A 246 -10.45 23.98 3.47
C LEU A 246 -11.71 24.79 3.12
N ASN A 247 -11.86 26.00 3.68
CA ASN A 247 -12.97 26.92 3.39
C ASN A 247 -13.17 27.14 1.87
N SER A 248 -12.08 27.20 1.09
CA SER A 248 -12.13 27.37 -0.36
C SER A 248 -12.53 26.09 -1.09
N LEU A 249 -12.00 24.93 -0.69
CA LEU A 249 -12.35 23.62 -1.22
C LEU A 249 -13.83 23.29 -0.95
N ASP A 250 -14.31 23.57 0.27
CA ASP A 250 -15.70 23.37 0.70
C ASP A 250 -16.65 24.22 -0.14
N ALA A 251 -16.35 25.52 -0.25
CA ALA A 251 -17.14 26.46 -1.04
C ALA A 251 -17.16 26.13 -2.54
N ILE A 252 -16.22 25.32 -3.05
CA ILE A 252 -16.23 24.83 -4.44
C ILE A 252 -16.96 23.48 -4.55
N SER A 253 -16.79 22.59 -3.58
CA SER A 253 -17.25 21.20 -3.62
C SER A 253 -18.66 21.00 -3.08
N GLY A 254 -19.17 21.96 -2.29
CA GLY A 254 -20.48 21.87 -1.62
C GLY A 254 -20.46 21.13 -0.29
N VAL A 255 -19.28 20.92 0.31
CA VAL A 255 -19.13 20.30 1.63
C VAL A 255 -19.69 21.25 2.71
N PRO A 256 -20.58 20.80 3.61
CA PRO A 256 -21.10 21.62 4.71
C PRO A 256 -20.00 22.01 5.71
N SER A 257 -20.09 23.21 6.30
CA SER A 257 -19.14 23.69 7.32
C SER A 257 -19.27 23.01 8.69
N ASP A 258 -20.23 22.08 8.82
CA ASP A 258 -20.53 21.23 9.96
C ASP A 258 -20.34 19.72 9.64
N ALA A 259 -19.62 19.42 8.55
CA ALA A 259 -19.17 18.07 8.22
C ALA A 259 -17.86 17.75 8.98
N ASP A 260 -17.97 17.48 10.28
CA ASP A 260 -16.83 17.26 11.20
C ASP A 260 -15.81 16.22 10.66
N ASP A 261 -16.25 15.22 9.91
CA ASP A 261 -15.39 14.22 9.26
C ASP A 261 -14.43 14.85 8.23
N TRP A 262 -14.93 15.74 7.37
CA TRP A 262 -14.15 16.46 6.34
C TRP A 262 -13.16 17.47 6.92
N HIS A 263 -13.34 17.93 8.16
CA HIS A 263 -12.50 18.97 8.77
C HIS A 263 -11.47 18.45 9.78
N THR A 264 -11.38 17.13 9.99
CA THR A 264 -10.31 16.52 10.81
C THR A 264 -9.05 16.12 10.03
N SER A 265 -9.14 15.98 8.71
CA SER A 265 -8.01 15.58 7.84
C SER A 265 -8.25 15.91 6.37
N TYR A 266 -7.17 16.04 5.59
CA TYR A 266 -7.24 16.21 4.13
C TYR A 266 -7.61 14.93 3.37
N ASP A 267 -7.57 13.76 4.01
CA ASP A 267 -7.98 12.44 3.52
C ASP A 267 -9.00 12.44 2.35
N HIS A 268 -10.23 12.91 2.60
CA HIS A 268 -11.32 12.88 1.62
C HIS A 268 -11.07 13.79 0.40
N TYR A 269 -10.36 14.91 0.61
CA TYR A 269 -9.90 15.76 -0.49
C TYR A 269 -8.70 15.16 -1.22
N PHE A 270 -7.80 14.46 -0.53
CA PHE A 270 -6.67 13.76 -1.14
C PHE A 270 -7.18 12.67 -2.08
N ASP A 271 -7.98 11.72 -1.58
CA ASP A 271 -8.55 10.62 -2.38
C ASP A 271 -9.30 11.13 -3.62
N ASN A 272 -10.20 12.12 -3.45
CA ASN A 272 -10.99 12.60 -4.58
C ASN A 272 -10.13 13.28 -5.66
N LEU A 273 -9.14 14.08 -5.25
CA LEU A 273 -8.31 14.83 -6.20
C LEU A 273 -7.20 13.96 -6.81
N SER A 274 -6.59 13.05 -6.06
CA SER A 274 -5.60 12.08 -6.55
C SER A 274 -6.25 11.13 -7.55
N SER A 275 -7.39 10.52 -7.21
CA SER A 275 -8.16 9.62 -8.09
C SER A 275 -8.61 10.32 -9.37
N ARG A 276 -9.06 11.59 -9.30
CA ARG A 276 -9.43 12.38 -10.49
C ARG A 276 -8.23 12.67 -11.38
N LEU A 277 -7.18 13.26 -10.83
CA LEU A 277 -5.98 13.64 -11.57
C LEU A 277 -5.39 12.41 -12.27
N CYS A 278 -5.32 11.29 -11.54
CA CYS A 278 -4.75 10.05 -12.03
C CYS A 278 -5.45 9.49 -13.26
N HIS A 279 -6.78 9.62 -13.31
CA HIS A 279 -7.61 9.23 -14.45
C HIS A 279 -7.75 10.35 -15.50
N SER A 280 -6.88 11.37 -15.44
CA SER A 280 -6.87 12.61 -16.23
C SER A 280 -8.23 13.30 -16.29
N LYS A 281 -8.98 13.29 -15.18
CA LYS A 281 -10.30 13.93 -15.05
C LYS A 281 -10.18 15.39 -14.60
N PRO A 282 -11.15 16.24 -14.97
CA PRO A 282 -11.20 17.60 -14.44
C PRO A 282 -11.33 17.61 -12.92
N LEU A 283 -10.67 18.58 -12.30
CA LEU A 283 -10.83 18.91 -10.88
C LEU A 283 -12.28 19.34 -10.59
N PRO A 284 -12.77 19.22 -9.34
CA PRO A 284 -14.12 19.64 -8.97
C PRO A 284 -14.40 21.12 -9.26
N CYS A 285 -15.66 21.41 -9.60
CA CYS A 285 -16.17 22.77 -9.80
C CYS A 285 -17.57 22.88 -9.20
N LYS A 286 -17.98 24.09 -8.78
CA LYS A 286 -19.30 24.41 -8.20
C LYS A 286 -20.49 23.98 -9.08
N ARG A 287 -20.25 23.77 -10.38
CA ARG A 287 -21.23 23.38 -11.40
C ARG A 287 -20.54 22.48 -12.43
N GLN A 288 -21.27 21.50 -12.98
CA GLN A 288 -20.78 20.64 -14.08
C GLN A 288 -20.38 21.42 -15.35
N ARG A 289 -20.85 22.68 -15.49
CA ARG A 289 -20.44 23.62 -16.53
C ARG A 289 -20.10 24.96 -15.85
N PRO A 290 -18.85 25.17 -15.42
CA PRO A 290 -18.41 26.42 -14.80
C PRO A 290 -18.42 27.57 -15.82
N GLN A 291 -18.64 28.79 -15.34
CA GLN A 291 -18.64 30.02 -16.17
C GLN A 291 -17.29 30.74 -16.19
N SER A 292 -16.45 30.51 -15.17
CA SER A 292 -15.02 30.85 -15.17
C SER A 292 -14.21 29.76 -14.46
N ASN A 293 -12.89 29.78 -14.63
CA ASN A 293 -11.99 28.84 -13.94
C ASN A 293 -12.01 29.01 -12.41
N ASP A 294 -12.45 30.17 -11.91
CA ASP A 294 -12.54 30.50 -10.49
C ASP A 294 -13.74 29.82 -9.80
N GLU A 295 -14.62 29.16 -10.56
CA GLU A 295 -15.64 28.26 -10.04
C GLU A 295 -15.11 26.82 -9.79
N CYS A 296 -13.81 26.57 -10.00
CA CYS A 296 -13.16 25.25 -9.91
C CYS A 296 -11.97 25.22 -8.93
N ILE A 297 -11.68 24.03 -8.40
CA ILE A 297 -10.44 23.78 -7.65
C ILE A 297 -9.27 23.94 -8.63
N THR A 298 -8.34 24.84 -8.31
CA THR A 298 -7.16 25.11 -9.13
C THR A 298 -6.11 24.00 -8.96
N ARG A 299 -5.21 23.85 -9.95
CA ARG A 299 -4.09 22.89 -9.83
C ARG A 299 -3.14 23.24 -8.67
N SER A 300 -3.03 24.52 -8.28
CA SER A 300 -2.25 24.92 -7.08
C SER A 300 -2.91 24.43 -5.78
N GLN A 301 -4.22 24.58 -5.63
CA GLN A 301 -4.96 24.02 -4.49
C GLN A 301 -4.87 22.49 -4.47
N ALA A 302 -5.06 21.83 -5.61
CA ALA A 302 -4.93 20.38 -5.71
C ALA A 302 -3.51 19.90 -5.38
N ASN A 303 -2.46 20.55 -5.89
CA ASN A 303 -1.07 20.26 -5.52
C ASN A 303 -0.87 20.42 -3.99
N SER A 304 -1.46 21.44 -3.37
CA SER A 304 -1.37 21.66 -1.92
C SER A 304 -2.08 20.57 -1.11
N VAL A 305 -3.28 20.14 -1.51
CA VAL A 305 -3.96 18.97 -0.92
C VAL A 305 -3.10 17.71 -1.04
N LEU A 306 -2.51 17.47 -2.21
CA LEU A 306 -1.64 16.31 -2.43
C LEU A 306 -0.38 16.35 -1.54
N ARG A 307 0.26 17.50 -1.37
CA ARG A 307 1.38 17.62 -0.42
C ARG A 307 0.93 17.50 1.05
N LEU A 308 -0.29 17.94 1.39
CA LEU A 308 -0.81 17.85 2.76
C LEU A 308 -1.19 16.42 3.15
N GLY A 309 -1.89 15.65 2.29
CA GLY A 309 -2.15 14.23 2.57
C GLY A 309 -0.87 13.39 2.72
N GLN A 310 0.19 13.74 1.99
CA GLN A 310 1.52 13.15 2.17
C GLN A 310 2.15 13.50 3.54
N TRP A 311 1.99 14.76 4.00
CA TRP A 311 2.39 15.16 5.35
C TRP A 311 1.56 14.45 6.43
N GLU A 312 0.26 14.30 6.23
CA GLU A 312 -0.66 13.61 7.15
C GLU A 312 -0.29 12.14 7.32
N TYR A 313 -0.06 11.40 6.23
CA TYR A 313 0.39 10.01 6.30
C TYR A 313 1.77 9.88 6.96
N SER A 314 2.70 10.79 6.63
CA SER A 314 3.99 10.84 7.33
C SER A 314 3.79 11.09 8.83
N ARG A 315 2.91 12.01 9.22
CA ARG A 315 2.64 12.32 10.63
C ARG A 315 1.96 11.18 11.40
N LEU A 316 0.97 10.53 10.80
CA LEU A 316 0.20 9.43 11.40
C LEU A 316 1.06 8.17 11.57
N PHE A 317 1.77 7.77 10.51
CA PHE A 317 2.47 6.49 10.47
C PHE A 317 3.97 6.59 10.77
N ARG A 318 4.57 7.79 10.89
CA ARG A 318 6.03 7.89 11.05
C ARG A 318 6.56 8.99 11.99
N ASP A 319 6.09 10.23 11.88
CA ASP A 319 6.67 11.38 12.62
C ASP A 319 6.12 11.56 14.04
N ALA A 320 4.97 10.96 14.41
CA ALA A 320 4.47 11.04 15.77
C ALA A 320 5.17 10.02 16.69
N PRO A 321 5.59 10.40 17.92
CA PRO A 321 6.21 9.46 18.85
C PRO A 321 5.32 8.26 19.23
N SER A 322 4.00 8.37 19.08
CA SER A 322 3.07 7.25 19.28
C SER A 322 2.92 6.34 18.05
N SER A 323 3.37 6.73 16.85
CA SER A 323 3.15 5.98 15.60
C SER A 323 3.65 4.53 15.68
N LEU A 324 4.87 4.30 16.17
CA LEU A 324 5.45 2.95 16.24
C LEU A 324 4.69 2.04 17.22
N ILE A 325 4.35 2.56 18.41
CA ILE A 325 3.63 1.78 19.43
C ILE A 325 2.15 1.56 19.05
N ALA A 326 1.52 2.53 18.39
CA ALA A 326 0.21 2.38 17.79
C ALA A 326 0.22 1.30 16.70
N SER A 327 1.18 1.35 15.77
CA SER A 327 1.35 0.35 14.70
C SER A 327 1.62 -1.05 15.24
N THR A 328 2.45 -1.15 16.28
CA THR A 328 2.72 -2.41 16.99
C THR A 328 1.44 -2.99 17.61
N ALA A 329 0.60 -2.14 18.21
CA ALA A 329 -0.65 -2.57 18.82
C ALA A 329 -1.78 -2.85 17.82
N LEU A 330 -1.82 -2.13 16.68
CA LEU A 330 -2.89 -2.21 15.68
C LEU A 330 -2.61 -3.23 14.58
N TYR A 331 -1.35 -3.48 14.20
CA TYR A 331 -0.98 -4.37 13.09
C TYR A 331 -0.04 -5.52 13.51
N GLY A 332 0.35 -5.59 14.78
CA GLY A 332 1.28 -6.61 15.30
C GLY A 332 0.80 -8.06 15.15
N VAL A 333 -0.50 -8.30 14.99
CA VAL A 333 -1.03 -9.65 14.71
C VAL A 333 -0.60 -10.14 13.32
N PHE A 334 -0.69 -9.29 12.29
CA PHE A 334 -0.20 -9.64 10.95
C PHE A 334 1.33 -9.76 10.92
N ILE A 335 2.06 -8.91 11.63
CA ILE A 335 3.52 -9.06 11.73
C ILE A 335 3.91 -10.37 12.43
N ALA A 336 3.14 -10.82 13.42
CA ALA A 336 3.33 -12.14 14.03
C ALA A 336 3.01 -13.29 13.07
N GLU A 337 1.99 -13.14 12.21
CA GLU A 337 1.61 -14.08 11.15
C GLU A 337 2.72 -14.19 10.08
N LEU A 338 3.17 -13.08 9.50
CA LEU A 338 4.32 -12.97 8.60
C LEU A 338 5.60 -13.57 9.21
N ALA A 339 5.89 -13.25 10.48
CA ALA A 339 7.04 -13.81 11.19
C ALA A 339 6.87 -15.30 11.52
N GLN A 340 5.65 -15.85 11.53
CA GLN A 340 5.41 -17.28 11.59
C GLN A 340 5.63 -17.92 10.20
N HIS A 341 5.06 -17.34 9.13
CA HIS A 341 5.24 -17.80 7.75
C HIS A 341 6.71 -18.00 7.37
N LEU A 342 7.55 -17.00 7.65
CA LEU A 342 8.99 -17.05 7.38
C LEU A 342 9.69 -18.15 8.19
N ARG A 343 9.34 -18.33 9.48
CA ARG A 343 9.90 -19.40 10.34
C ARG A 343 9.43 -20.79 9.91
N GLU A 344 8.23 -20.91 9.38
CA GLU A 344 7.71 -22.14 8.79
C GLU A 344 8.51 -22.51 7.55
N GLN A 345 8.78 -21.58 6.63
CA GLN A 345 9.57 -21.89 5.43
C GLN A 345 11.05 -22.19 5.74
N ILE A 346 11.63 -21.62 6.81
CA ILE A 346 12.93 -22.06 7.35
C ILE A 346 12.85 -23.53 7.79
N LYS A 347 11.84 -23.89 8.59
CA LYS A 347 11.67 -25.24 9.16
C LYS A 347 11.32 -26.29 8.10
N LEU A 348 10.56 -25.90 7.08
CA LEU A 348 10.07 -26.78 6.02
C LEU A 348 10.99 -26.81 4.80
N PHE A 349 12.12 -26.09 4.78
CA PHE A 349 12.94 -25.84 3.58
C PHE A 349 13.20 -27.09 2.71
N ASP A 350 13.59 -28.22 3.32
CA ASP A 350 13.92 -29.47 2.63
C ASP A 350 12.69 -30.26 2.11
N GLN A 351 11.47 -29.74 2.27
CA GLN A 351 10.22 -30.35 1.79
C GLN A 351 9.81 -29.77 0.43
N THR A 352 9.48 -30.66 -0.52
CA THR A 352 9.22 -30.26 -1.92
C THR A 352 7.83 -29.67 -2.14
N ASP A 353 6.88 -29.94 -1.26
CA ASP A 353 5.47 -29.52 -1.31
C ASP A 353 5.16 -28.27 -0.45
N ARG A 354 6.19 -27.63 0.12
CA ARG A 354 6.04 -26.39 0.89
C ARG A 354 5.64 -25.19 0.02
N VAL A 355 5.03 -24.20 0.67
CA VAL A 355 4.69 -22.88 0.09
C VAL A 355 5.97 -22.15 -0.33
N LEU A 356 6.01 -21.73 -1.59
CA LEU A 356 7.04 -20.88 -2.18
C LEU A 356 6.64 -19.41 -2.15
N TYR A 357 5.36 -19.13 -2.32
CA TYR A 357 4.85 -17.80 -2.64
C TYR A 357 3.57 -17.47 -1.88
N ARG A 358 3.52 -16.28 -1.29
CA ARG A 358 2.29 -15.70 -0.73
C ARG A 358 2.02 -14.32 -1.32
N HIS A 359 0.74 -14.02 -1.55
CA HIS A 359 0.31 -12.71 -2.06
C HIS A 359 -0.85 -12.18 -1.22
N ASN A 360 -0.60 -11.13 -0.43
CA ASN A 360 -1.50 -10.58 0.58
C ASN A 360 -2.14 -9.27 0.10
N VAL A 361 -3.30 -9.41 -0.49
CA VAL A 361 -4.21 -8.40 -1.02
C VAL A 361 -4.70 -7.47 0.11
N ALA A 362 -4.22 -6.22 0.15
CA ALA A 362 -4.47 -5.29 1.27
C ALA A 362 -4.77 -3.85 0.83
N HIS A 363 -4.84 -2.93 1.82
CA HIS A 363 -5.06 -1.49 1.62
C HIS A 363 -3.77 -0.67 1.79
N ASP A 364 -3.82 0.59 1.38
CA ASP A 364 -2.80 1.60 1.66
C ASP A 364 -2.48 1.73 3.16
N GLY A 365 -3.49 1.80 4.03
CA GLY A 365 -3.31 1.79 5.48
C GLY A 365 -2.59 0.54 6.00
N SER A 366 -2.88 -0.64 5.42
CA SER A 366 -2.19 -1.90 5.74
C SER A 366 -0.70 -1.84 5.38
N ILE A 367 -0.38 -1.28 4.21
CA ILE A 367 1.01 -1.03 3.79
C ILE A 367 1.67 -0.02 4.74
N SER A 368 1.04 1.12 5.03
CA SER A 368 1.57 2.14 5.95
C SER A 368 1.83 1.64 7.37
N TRP A 369 1.04 0.69 7.89
CA TRP A 369 1.33 0.02 9.16
C TRP A 369 2.65 -0.79 9.10
N ILE A 370 2.87 -1.55 8.01
CA ILE A 370 4.12 -2.31 7.82
C ILE A 370 5.31 -1.35 7.65
N LEU A 371 5.17 -0.31 6.82
CA LEU A 371 6.20 0.73 6.62
C LEU A 371 6.54 1.47 7.93
N SER A 372 5.56 1.68 8.82
CA SER A 372 5.78 2.22 10.16
C SER A 372 6.62 1.27 11.03
N LEU A 373 6.29 -0.02 11.01
CA LEU A 373 6.98 -1.07 11.78
C LEU A 373 8.40 -1.35 11.27
N LEU A 374 8.63 -1.19 9.97
CA LEU A 374 9.95 -1.16 9.33
C LEU A 374 10.73 0.16 9.59
N GLN A 375 10.09 1.15 10.24
CA GLN A 375 10.66 2.46 10.58
C GLN A 375 11.28 3.20 9.36
N ILE A 376 10.68 3.07 8.17
CA ILE A 376 11.27 3.57 6.91
C ILE A 376 11.70 5.05 6.96
N LYS A 377 12.76 5.39 6.22
CA LYS A 377 13.40 6.71 6.26
C LYS A 377 12.51 7.87 5.81
N GLN A 378 11.55 7.63 4.92
CA GLN A 378 10.65 8.64 4.36
C GLN A 378 9.26 8.02 4.17
N MET A 379 8.28 8.41 4.98
CA MET A 379 6.90 7.94 4.85
C MET A 379 6.13 8.81 3.87
N VAL A 380 5.31 8.15 3.06
CA VAL A 380 4.42 8.72 2.04
C VAL A 380 3.10 7.94 2.06
N TRP A 381 2.03 8.52 1.55
CA TRP A 381 0.80 7.79 1.25
C TRP A 381 1.09 6.74 0.17
N PRO A 382 0.89 5.42 0.40
CA PRO A 382 1.09 4.40 -0.63
C PRO A 382 0.18 4.64 -1.84
N GLY A 383 0.75 4.79 -3.03
CA GLY A 383 -0.03 4.92 -4.26
C GLY A 383 -0.65 3.60 -4.72
N MET A 384 -1.52 3.66 -5.71
CA MET A 384 -2.05 2.46 -6.36
C MET A 384 -0.90 1.67 -7.01
N GLY A 385 -0.92 0.34 -6.86
CA GLY A 385 0.19 -0.54 -7.27
C GLY A 385 1.34 -0.65 -6.26
N ALA A 386 1.27 0.03 -5.10
CA ALA A 386 2.28 -0.13 -4.06
C ALA A 386 2.25 -1.56 -3.48
N GLU A 387 3.44 -2.12 -3.29
CA GLU A 387 3.65 -3.41 -2.64
C GLU A 387 4.76 -3.29 -1.59
N ILE A 388 4.86 -4.30 -0.73
CA ILE A 388 6.07 -4.59 0.04
C ILE A 388 6.41 -6.05 -0.26
N VAL A 389 7.69 -6.37 -0.43
CA VAL A 389 8.13 -7.74 -0.71
C VAL A 389 9.10 -8.23 0.34
N PHE A 390 8.79 -9.37 0.95
CA PHE A 390 9.64 -10.10 1.88
C PHE A 390 10.19 -11.36 1.20
N GLU A 391 11.48 -11.36 0.87
CA GLU A 391 12.17 -12.50 0.28
C GLU A 391 13.02 -13.21 1.33
N LEU A 392 12.81 -14.50 1.55
CA LEU A 392 13.67 -15.32 2.40
C LEU A 392 14.77 -15.96 1.54
N TYR A 393 16.01 -15.85 1.98
CA TYR A 393 17.18 -16.47 1.36
C TYR A 393 17.87 -17.45 2.30
N ARG A 394 18.54 -18.46 1.73
CA ARG A 394 19.50 -19.34 2.43
C ARG A 394 20.91 -19.11 1.89
N ARG A 395 21.91 -19.01 2.75
CA ARG A 395 23.33 -19.08 2.35
C ARG A 395 23.71 -20.54 2.07
N LYS A 396 24.24 -20.80 0.88
CA LYS A 396 24.75 -22.09 0.42
C LYS A 396 26.05 -22.42 1.16
N THR A 397 26.18 -23.65 1.65
CA THR A 397 27.35 -24.07 2.43
C THR A 397 28.57 -24.21 1.52
N THR A 398 29.47 -23.23 1.51
CA THR A 398 30.76 -23.33 0.83
C THR A 398 31.71 -24.23 1.61
N SER A 399 32.59 -24.96 0.91
CA SER A 399 33.40 -26.05 1.49
C SER A 399 34.49 -25.61 2.49
N SER A 400 34.60 -24.31 2.77
CA SER A 400 35.56 -23.71 3.71
C SER A 400 34.95 -23.27 5.05
N GLU A 401 33.62 -23.14 5.16
CA GLU A 401 32.97 -22.60 6.37
C GLU A 401 32.05 -23.63 7.04
N LYS A 402 32.09 -23.68 8.38
CA LYS A 402 31.27 -24.59 9.21
C LYS A 402 29.98 -23.93 9.75
N GLU A 403 29.59 -22.78 9.21
CA GLU A 403 28.31 -22.15 9.53
C GLU A 403 27.22 -22.71 8.62
N GLU A 404 26.56 -23.75 9.10
CA GLU A 404 25.54 -24.50 8.36
C GLU A 404 24.21 -23.72 8.30
N GLY A 405 23.68 -23.52 7.09
CA GLY A 405 22.25 -23.19 6.87
C GLY A 405 21.75 -21.83 7.38
N SER A 406 22.57 -20.77 7.37
CA SER A 406 22.10 -19.42 7.74
C SER A 406 21.04 -18.88 6.76
N PHE A 407 19.95 -18.33 7.30
CA PHE A 407 18.87 -17.68 6.53
C PHE A 407 18.89 -16.16 6.71
N PHE A 408 18.45 -15.45 5.68
CA PHE A 408 18.44 -13.99 5.57
C PHE A 408 17.10 -13.53 4.99
N ILE A 409 16.66 -12.32 5.32
CA ILE A 409 15.45 -11.72 4.74
C ILE A 409 15.88 -10.47 3.99
N ASN A 410 15.57 -10.39 2.70
CA ASN A 410 15.57 -9.14 1.93
C ASN A 410 14.17 -8.52 2.01
N VAL A 411 14.10 -7.19 2.09
CA VAL A 411 12.84 -6.44 2.15
C VAL A 411 12.90 -5.31 1.14
N MET A 412 11.94 -5.27 0.24
CA MET A 412 11.75 -4.18 -0.73
C MET A 412 10.46 -3.45 -0.35
N ALA A 413 10.57 -2.14 -0.12
CA ALA A 413 9.58 -1.27 0.52
C ALA A 413 9.87 0.22 0.22
#